data_AF-A0A964BCR6-F1
#
_entry.id   AF-A0A964BCR6-F1
#
_cell.length_a   1.000
_cell.length_b   1.000
_cell.length_c   1.000
_cell.angle_alpha   90.00
_cell.angle_beta   90.00
_cell.angle_gamma   90.00
#
_symmetry.space_group_name_H-M   'P 1'
#
loop_
_entity.id
_entity.type
_entity.pdbx_description
1 polymer ?
#
loop_
_entity_poly.entity_id
_entity_poly.type
_entity_poly.pdbx_seq_one_letter_code
_entity_poly.pdbx_strand_id
1 'polypeptide(L)'
;MSVPYSISSFDLFNRIGTGGQPLILDVCLDEDFAEDPRYVPTSARVSHVQAATGNIPDPKGREVVMVCHKGRKLSEGVAAHLRHRGIAASVLTGGRVGWADAGLPMVPADKVPERDETGATVWVTRARPKIDRIACPWLLRRFIDPQAMILFVSPEEVGGVAERFDATPFDIEGVFWSHRGETCTFDTMIAEFGLSTPTLDYLAQIVRGADTARTDLVPEAAGLLAVSLGLSHRFHADIEQMEQAMTLYDALYLWCRDGRGETHNWPAKAVVK
;
A
#
# COMPACT_ATOMS: atom_id res chain seq x y z
N MET A 1 -1.52 -8.29 31.47
CA MET A 1 -0.14 -7.78 31.27
C MET A 1 0.09 -7.72 29.78
N SER A 2 0.48 -6.57 29.23
CA SER A 2 0.87 -6.47 27.82
C SER A 2 2.08 -7.37 27.56
N VAL A 3 2.01 -8.20 26.53
CA VAL A 3 3.18 -9.00 26.11
C VAL A 3 4.24 -8.00 25.63
N PRO A 4 5.47 -8.03 26.15
CA PRO A 4 6.51 -7.13 25.67
C PRO A 4 6.82 -7.45 24.19
N TYR A 5 7.08 -6.40 23.40
CA TYR A 5 7.41 -6.50 21.96
C TYR A 5 6.28 -7.05 21.07
N SER A 6 5.02 -6.76 21.39
CA SER A 6 3.87 -7.05 20.53
C SER A 6 3.19 -5.78 20.00
N ILE A 7 2.56 -5.89 18.83
CA ILE A 7 1.67 -4.88 18.25
C ILE A 7 0.28 -5.48 18.00
N SER A 8 -0.79 -4.71 18.19
CA SER A 8 -2.16 -5.16 17.88
C SER A 8 -2.46 -5.01 16.38
N SER A 9 -3.46 -5.74 15.87
CA SER A 9 -3.85 -5.63 14.45
C SER A 9 -4.28 -4.21 14.08
N PHE A 10 -5.05 -3.53 14.93
CA PHE A 10 -5.49 -2.15 14.69
C PHE A 10 -4.35 -1.13 14.77
N ASP A 11 -3.43 -1.27 15.75
CA ASP A 11 -2.27 -0.37 15.84
C ASP A 11 -1.35 -0.51 14.63
N LEU A 12 -1.16 -1.74 14.15
CA LEU A 12 -0.39 -1.99 12.93
C LEU A 12 -1.11 -1.43 11.71
N PHE A 13 -2.43 -1.69 11.57
CA PHE A 13 -3.22 -1.18 10.45
C PHE A 13 -3.21 0.36 10.39
N ASN A 14 -3.26 1.05 11.53
CA ASN A 14 -3.17 2.51 11.59
C ASN A 14 -1.83 3.08 11.12
N ARG A 15 -0.78 2.25 11.07
CA ARG A 15 0.54 2.62 10.54
C ARG A 15 0.69 2.30 9.05
N ILE A 16 -0.11 1.38 8.51
CA ILE A 16 -0.19 1.12 7.06
C ILE A 16 -0.90 2.29 6.38
N GLY A 17 -0.55 2.59 5.13
CA GLY A 17 -1.07 3.79 4.48
C GLY A 17 -0.28 5.06 4.80
N THR A 18 0.83 4.95 5.52
CA THR A 18 1.65 6.09 5.95
C THR A 18 3.10 5.94 5.49
N GLY A 19 3.80 7.05 5.21
CA GLY A 19 5.20 7.01 4.81
C GLY A 19 6.17 6.40 5.84
N GLY A 20 5.73 6.21 7.10
CA GLY A 20 6.49 5.63 8.21
C GLY A 20 6.11 4.20 8.58
N GLN A 21 5.43 3.46 7.71
CA GLN A 21 4.98 2.09 7.99
C GLN A 21 6.17 1.15 8.30
N PRO A 22 6.00 0.20 9.24
CA PRO A 22 7.05 -0.78 9.55
C PRO A 22 7.36 -1.70 8.36
N LEU A 23 8.51 -2.37 8.40
CA LEU A 23 8.77 -3.50 7.51
C LEU A 23 8.02 -4.72 8.07
N ILE A 24 7.00 -5.20 7.34
CA ILE A 24 6.19 -6.34 7.78
C ILE A 24 6.68 -7.60 7.08
N LEU A 25 7.13 -8.59 7.85
CA LEU A 25 7.66 -9.84 7.32
C LEU A 25 6.80 -11.02 7.78
N ASP A 26 6.28 -11.76 6.82
CA ASP A 26 5.49 -12.97 7.06
C ASP A 26 6.39 -14.21 6.99
N VAL A 27 6.54 -14.87 8.14
CA VAL A 27 7.33 -16.10 8.31
C VAL A 27 6.46 -17.36 8.42
N CYS A 28 5.20 -17.30 7.96
CA CYS A 28 4.37 -18.50 7.82
C CYS A 28 5.06 -19.57 6.98
N LEU A 29 4.91 -20.82 7.42
CA LEU A 29 5.27 -21.98 6.62
C LEU A 29 4.38 -22.03 5.38
N ASP A 30 4.87 -22.67 4.31
CA ASP A 30 4.11 -22.80 3.06
C ASP A 30 2.77 -23.53 3.27
N GLU A 31 2.73 -24.51 4.18
CA GLU A 31 1.50 -25.22 4.56
C GLU A 31 0.47 -24.29 5.21
N ASP A 32 0.88 -23.47 6.19
CA ASP A 32 0.02 -22.50 6.86
C ASP A 32 -0.45 -21.40 5.89
N PHE A 33 0.40 -21.03 4.93
CA PHE A 33 0.06 -20.02 3.93
C PHE A 33 -0.90 -20.56 2.86
N ALA A 34 -0.77 -21.82 2.47
CA ALA A 34 -1.66 -22.45 1.51
C ALA A 34 -3.11 -22.59 2.01
N GLU A 35 -3.32 -22.69 3.33
CA GLU A 35 -4.68 -22.73 3.92
C GLU A 35 -5.46 -21.41 3.71
N ASP A 36 -4.75 -20.28 3.67
CA ASP A 36 -5.30 -18.96 3.41
C ASP A 36 -4.28 -18.15 2.62
N PRO A 37 -4.29 -18.14 1.29
CA PRO A 37 -3.26 -17.49 0.48
C PRO A 37 -3.53 -15.97 0.35
N ARG A 38 -3.58 -15.27 1.48
CA ARG A 38 -3.79 -13.82 1.55
C ARG A 38 -2.76 -13.14 2.47
N TYR A 39 -2.27 -11.99 2.08
CA TYR A 39 -1.29 -11.22 2.85
C TYR A 39 -1.96 -10.25 3.83
N VAL A 40 -1.31 -10.03 4.97
CA VAL A 40 -1.47 -8.74 5.68
C VAL A 40 -0.95 -7.66 4.71
N PRO A 41 -1.66 -6.53 4.50
CA PRO A 41 -1.22 -5.49 3.58
C PRO A 41 0.24 -5.11 3.80
N THR A 42 0.98 -4.89 2.72
CA THR A 42 2.43 -4.58 2.67
C THR A 42 3.39 -5.67 3.16
N SER A 43 2.89 -6.81 3.66
CA SER A 43 3.77 -7.87 4.13
C SER A 43 4.47 -8.60 2.98
N ALA A 44 5.72 -9.00 3.22
CA ALA A 44 6.49 -9.85 2.32
C ALA A 44 6.78 -11.19 3.00
N ARG A 45 6.59 -12.29 2.27
CA ARG A 45 6.95 -13.62 2.78
C ARG A 45 8.46 -13.78 2.81
N VAL A 46 8.95 -14.35 3.90
CA VAL A 46 10.35 -14.74 4.06
C VAL A 46 10.43 -16.01 4.89
N SER A 47 11.38 -16.90 4.59
CA SER A 47 11.58 -18.08 5.42
C SER A 47 11.95 -17.68 6.84
N HIS A 48 11.33 -18.31 7.85
CA HIS A 48 11.71 -18.11 9.25
C HIS A 48 13.20 -18.40 9.50
N VAL A 49 13.80 -19.34 8.75
CA VAL A 49 15.24 -19.66 8.86
C VAL A 49 16.09 -18.50 8.32
N GLN A 50 15.76 -17.97 7.15
CA GLN A 50 16.46 -16.83 6.55
C GLN A 50 16.30 -15.57 7.42
N ALA A 51 15.07 -15.31 7.89
CA ALA A 51 14.81 -14.16 8.73
C ALA A 51 15.54 -14.25 10.09
N ALA A 52 15.59 -15.45 10.72
CA ALA A 52 16.30 -15.65 11.99
C ALA A 52 17.82 -15.48 11.87
N THR A 53 18.42 -15.70 10.68
CA THR A 53 19.85 -15.43 10.44
C THR A 53 20.13 -13.97 10.12
N GLY A 54 19.09 -13.14 9.92
CA GLY A 54 19.19 -11.74 9.56
C GLY A 54 19.19 -11.48 8.06
N ASN A 55 18.93 -12.51 7.23
CA ASN A 55 18.73 -12.35 5.80
C ASN A 55 17.31 -11.86 5.53
N ILE A 56 17.09 -10.57 5.79
CA ILE A 56 15.86 -9.83 5.55
C ILE A 56 16.16 -8.59 4.70
N PRO A 57 15.16 -8.01 4.02
CA PRO A 57 15.31 -6.69 3.41
C PRO A 57 15.80 -5.67 4.43
N ASP A 58 16.67 -4.75 4.01
CA ASP A 58 17.18 -3.70 4.90
C ASP A 58 16.00 -2.90 5.51
N PRO A 59 15.84 -2.91 6.84
CA PRO A 59 14.77 -2.17 7.50
C PRO A 59 14.89 -0.65 7.28
N LYS A 60 16.06 -0.12 6.90
CA LYS A 60 16.34 1.31 6.72
C LYS A 60 15.94 2.13 7.96
N GLY A 61 16.25 1.60 9.14
CA GLY A 61 15.92 2.20 10.43
C GLY A 61 14.45 2.04 10.87
N ARG A 62 13.60 1.38 10.07
CA ARG A 62 12.22 1.07 10.45
C ARG A 62 12.19 -0.11 11.43
N GLU A 63 11.16 -0.13 12.27
CA GLU A 63 10.80 -1.32 13.04
C GLU A 63 10.39 -2.46 12.09
N VAL A 64 10.79 -3.68 12.43
CA VAL A 64 10.34 -4.91 11.76
C VAL A 64 9.18 -5.52 12.53
N VAL A 65 8.06 -5.78 11.88
CA VAL A 65 6.93 -6.48 12.49
C VAL A 65 6.87 -7.89 11.92
N MET A 66 7.06 -8.88 12.80
CA MET A 66 7.01 -10.29 12.44
C MET A 66 5.58 -10.81 12.50
N VAL A 67 5.16 -11.40 11.39
CA VAL A 67 3.87 -12.06 11.23
C VAL A 67 4.12 -13.56 11.07
N CYS A 68 3.32 -14.38 11.74
CA CYS A 68 3.19 -15.81 11.42
C CYS A 68 1.72 -16.18 11.51
N HIS A 69 1.39 -17.47 11.40
CA HIS A 69 0.00 -17.92 11.34
C HIS A 69 -0.82 -17.42 12.56
N LYS A 70 -0.30 -17.64 13.78
CA LYS A 70 -1.03 -17.35 15.04
C LYS A 70 -0.31 -16.39 16.00
N GLY A 71 0.78 -15.76 15.56
CA GLY A 71 1.59 -14.85 16.41
C GLY A 71 2.26 -15.56 17.58
N ARG A 72 2.85 -16.75 17.35
CA ARG A 72 3.47 -17.60 18.38
C ARG A 72 4.92 -17.92 18.04
N LYS A 73 5.36 -19.17 18.26
CA LYS A 73 6.75 -19.65 18.22
C LYS A 73 7.61 -19.12 17.06
N LEU A 74 7.08 -19.08 15.83
CA LEU A 74 7.86 -18.64 14.66
C LEU A 74 8.14 -17.14 14.69
N SER A 75 7.11 -16.31 14.76
CA SER A 75 7.28 -14.85 14.81
C SER A 75 8.02 -14.40 16.07
N GLU A 76 7.75 -15.01 17.23
CA GLU A 76 8.45 -14.75 18.49
C GLU A 76 9.94 -15.08 18.39
N GLY A 77 10.28 -16.27 17.89
CA GLY A 77 11.66 -16.71 17.72
C GLY A 77 12.43 -15.80 16.77
N VAL A 78 11.88 -15.51 15.60
CA VAL A 78 12.51 -14.64 14.60
C VAL A 78 12.68 -13.22 15.16
N ALA A 79 11.64 -12.64 15.76
CA ALA A 79 11.73 -11.30 16.34
C ALA A 79 12.80 -11.23 17.44
N ALA A 80 12.92 -12.26 18.28
CA ALA A 80 13.97 -12.35 19.29
C ALA A 80 15.38 -12.42 18.66
N HIS A 81 15.56 -13.20 17.59
CA HIS A 81 16.82 -13.27 16.84
C HIS A 81 17.21 -11.94 16.19
N LEU A 82 16.25 -11.18 15.66
CA LEU A 82 16.48 -9.84 15.11
C LEU A 82 16.87 -8.85 16.21
N ARG A 83 16.16 -8.86 17.35
CA ARG A 83 16.51 -8.03 18.52
C ARG A 83 17.89 -8.34 19.07
N HIS A 84 18.30 -9.61 19.11
CA HIS A 84 19.65 -10.00 19.52
C HIS A 84 20.74 -9.40 18.61
N ARG A 85 20.41 -9.11 17.35
CA ARG A 85 21.28 -8.45 16.37
C ARG A 85 21.14 -6.92 16.37
N GLY A 86 20.40 -6.35 17.30
CA GLY A 86 20.18 -4.90 17.41
C GLY A 86 19.10 -4.35 16.47
N ILE A 87 18.33 -5.20 15.79
CA ILE A 87 17.22 -4.78 14.93
C ILE A 87 15.95 -4.69 15.77
N ALA A 88 15.30 -3.52 15.78
CA ALA A 88 14.02 -3.33 16.46
C ALA A 88 12.94 -4.20 15.81
N ALA A 89 12.41 -5.16 16.56
CA ALA A 89 11.40 -6.08 16.06
C ALA A 89 10.29 -6.37 17.06
N SER A 90 9.04 -6.36 16.59
CA SER A 90 7.84 -6.73 17.34
C SER A 90 7.06 -7.85 16.64
N VAL A 91 6.08 -8.43 17.34
CA VAL A 91 5.24 -9.52 16.84
C VAL A 91 3.80 -9.04 16.69
N LEU A 92 3.16 -9.36 15.56
CA LEU A 92 1.73 -9.13 15.39
C LEU A 92 0.94 -10.09 16.30
N THR A 93 0.20 -9.52 17.24
CA THR A 93 -0.63 -10.26 18.19
C THR A 93 -1.68 -11.08 17.44
N GLY A 94 -1.73 -12.39 17.70
CA GLY A 94 -2.65 -13.30 17.01
C GLY A 94 -2.26 -13.66 15.58
N GLY A 95 -1.18 -13.08 15.03
CA GLY A 95 -0.71 -13.36 13.68
C GLY A 95 -1.75 -13.03 12.61
N ARG A 96 -1.70 -13.77 11.49
CA ARG A 96 -2.63 -13.60 10.37
C ARG A 96 -4.08 -13.96 10.75
N VAL A 97 -4.26 -14.98 11.60
CA VAL A 97 -5.59 -15.33 12.11
C VAL A 97 -6.20 -14.18 12.90
N GLY A 98 -5.45 -13.60 13.84
CA GLY A 98 -5.92 -12.46 14.62
C GLY A 98 -6.14 -11.19 13.80
N TRP A 99 -5.43 -11.02 12.69
CA TRP A 99 -5.69 -9.95 11.73
C TRP A 99 -7.01 -10.16 10.98
N ALA A 100 -7.22 -11.38 10.46
CA ALA A 100 -8.45 -11.73 9.74
C ALA A 100 -9.68 -11.69 10.67
N ASP A 101 -9.58 -12.20 11.90
CA ASP A 101 -10.64 -12.18 12.91
C ASP A 101 -11.02 -10.73 13.31
N ALA A 102 -10.08 -9.79 13.19
CA ALA A 102 -10.35 -8.36 13.40
C ALA A 102 -11.10 -7.70 12.24
N GLY A 103 -11.39 -8.43 11.15
CA GLY A 103 -12.09 -7.93 9.97
C GLY A 103 -11.28 -6.92 9.15
N LEU A 104 -9.96 -6.94 9.27
CA LEU A 104 -9.07 -6.03 8.54
C LEU A 104 -8.78 -6.54 7.11
N PRO A 105 -8.43 -5.64 6.18
CA PRO A 105 -8.12 -6.01 4.80
C PRO A 105 -7.05 -7.10 4.67
N MET A 106 -7.27 -8.06 3.77
CA MET A 106 -6.36 -9.17 3.49
C MET A 106 -6.16 -9.25 1.97
N VAL A 107 -4.92 -9.07 1.51
CA VAL A 107 -4.59 -8.94 0.08
C VAL A 107 -4.49 -10.33 -0.56
N PRO A 108 -5.31 -10.68 -1.56
CA PRO A 108 -5.21 -11.97 -2.24
C PRO A 108 -3.87 -12.16 -2.94
N ALA A 109 -3.18 -13.26 -2.65
CA ALA A 109 -1.83 -13.47 -3.15
C ALA A 109 -1.77 -13.66 -4.67
N ASP A 110 -2.81 -14.23 -5.26
CA ASP A 110 -2.98 -14.42 -6.71
C ASP A 110 -3.19 -13.10 -7.47
N LYS A 111 -3.46 -12.00 -6.76
CA LYS A 111 -3.60 -10.66 -7.34
C LYS A 111 -2.31 -9.84 -7.27
N VAL A 112 -1.35 -10.24 -6.43
CA VAL A 112 -0.06 -9.55 -6.33
C VAL A 112 0.87 -10.14 -7.39
N PRO A 113 1.43 -9.32 -8.30
CA PRO A 113 2.42 -9.80 -9.27
C PRO A 113 3.60 -10.47 -8.58
N GLU A 114 4.29 -11.33 -9.31
CA GLU A 114 5.56 -11.86 -8.84
C GLU A 114 6.56 -10.72 -8.59
N ARG A 115 7.39 -10.92 -7.57
CA ARG A 115 8.46 -9.98 -7.23
C ARG A 115 9.69 -10.35 -8.03
N ASP A 116 10.40 -9.34 -8.53
CA ASP A 116 11.65 -9.50 -9.25
C ASP A 116 12.80 -9.96 -8.32
N GLU A 117 14.01 -10.07 -8.88
CA GLU A 117 15.22 -10.43 -8.13
C GLU A 117 15.60 -9.46 -7.00
N THR A 118 15.09 -8.23 -7.05
CA THR A 118 15.27 -7.21 -6.00
C THR A 118 14.21 -7.34 -4.89
N GLY A 119 13.23 -8.22 -5.10
CA GLY A 119 12.09 -8.42 -4.21
C GLY A 119 10.98 -7.39 -4.42
N ALA A 120 10.94 -6.68 -5.56
CA ALA A 120 9.93 -5.67 -5.86
C ALA A 120 8.93 -6.15 -6.93
N THR A 121 7.67 -5.79 -6.77
CA THR A 121 6.68 -5.89 -7.87
C THR A 121 6.97 -4.80 -8.90
N VAL A 122 6.88 -5.15 -10.19
CA VAL A 122 7.17 -4.23 -11.30
C VAL A 122 5.88 -3.88 -12.02
N TRP A 123 5.63 -2.59 -12.19
CA TRP A 123 4.41 -2.05 -12.80
C TRP A 123 4.77 -1.11 -13.92
N VAL A 124 4.00 -1.11 -15.01
CA VAL A 124 4.25 -0.24 -16.16
C VAL A 124 2.99 0.50 -16.59
N THR A 125 3.15 1.78 -16.90
CA THR A 125 2.10 2.61 -17.51
C THR A 125 2.70 3.68 -18.40
N ARG A 126 1.84 4.51 -19.00
CA ARG A 126 2.23 5.58 -19.90
C ARG A 126 2.90 6.73 -19.16
N ALA A 127 3.89 7.34 -19.79
CA ALA A 127 4.59 8.54 -19.35
C ALA A 127 3.65 9.74 -19.17
N ARG A 128 4.15 10.78 -18.48
CA ARG A 128 3.39 11.98 -18.09
C ARG A 128 2.15 11.62 -17.24
N PRO A 129 2.35 10.98 -16.08
CA PRO A 129 1.26 10.51 -15.23
C PRO A 129 0.48 11.68 -14.62
N LYS A 130 -0.79 11.43 -14.36
CA LYS A 130 -1.71 12.33 -13.66
C LYS A 130 -2.70 11.47 -12.89
N ILE A 131 -3.22 12.00 -11.79
CA ILE A 131 -4.35 11.45 -11.03
C ILE A 131 -4.20 9.94 -10.84
N ASP A 132 -4.90 9.11 -11.61
CA ASP A 132 -4.92 7.66 -11.40
C ASP A 132 -3.55 6.98 -11.59
N ARG A 133 -2.75 7.45 -12.57
CA ARG A 133 -1.34 7.01 -12.78
C ARG A 133 -0.37 7.46 -11.70
N ILE A 134 -0.86 8.15 -10.67
CA ILE A 134 -0.11 8.49 -9.45
C ILE A 134 -0.79 7.88 -8.21
N ALA A 135 -2.13 7.90 -8.15
CA ALA A 135 -2.92 7.30 -7.09
C ALA A 135 -2.66 5.78 -6.99
N CYS A 136 -2.63 5.09 -8.13
CA CYS A 136 -2.33 3.65 -8.19
C CYS A 136 -0.93 3.35 -7.64
N PRO A 137 0.17 3.98 -8.12
CA PRO A 137 1.49 3.87 -7.48
C PRO A 137 1.52 4.14 -5.97
N TRP A 138 0.76 5.13 -5.49
CA TRP A 138 0.65 5.40 -4.06
C TRP A 138 0.00 4.21 -3.33
N LEU A 139 -1.12 3.70 -3.84
CA LEU A 139 -1.81 2.55 -3.24
C LEU A 139 -0.91 1.32 -3.20
N LEU A 140 -0.23 1.03 -4.31
CA LEU A 140 0.73 -0.07 -4.42
C LEU A 140 1.81 0.05 -3.34
N ARG A 141 2.45 1.22 -3.22
CA ARG A 141 3.54 1.44 -2.24
C ARG A 141 3.09 1.50 -0.79
N ARG A 142 1.82 1.79 -0.53
CA ARG A 142 1.29 1.96 0.83
C ARG A 142 0.52 0.75 1.36
N PHE A 143 0.04 -0.13 0.48
CA PHE A 143 -0.83 -1.25 0.86
C PHE A 143 -0.41 -2.60 0.27
N ILE A 144 0.36 -2.63 -0.82
CA ILE A 144 0.71 -3.89 -1.51
C ILE A 144 2.19 -4.22 -1.34
N ASP A 145 3.05 -3.35 -1.86
CA ASP A 145 4.48 -3.54 -1.91
C ASP A 145 5.20 -2.22 -1.70
N PRO A 146 5.82 -1.99 -0.53
CA PRO A 146 6.57 -0.76 -0.24
C PRO A 146 7.74 -0.49 -1.20
N GLN A 147 8.17 -1.51 -1.94
CA GLN A 147 9.27 -1.44 -2.90
C GLN A 147 8.79 -1.41 -4.35
N ALA A 148 7.48 -1.34 -4.61
CA ALA A 148 6.92 -1.38 -5.96
C ALA A 148 7.64 -0.41 -6.92
N MET A 149 8.16 -0.98 -8.01
CA MET A 149 8.82 -0.25 -9.08
C MET A 149 7.78 0.15 -10.13
N ILE A 150 7.80 1.42 -10.52
CA ILE A 150 6.86 1.98 -11.49
C ILE A 150 7.64 2.47 -12.70
N LEU A 151 7.34 1.90 -13.86
CA LEU A 151 7.93 2.21 -15.14
C LEU A 151 6.99 3.13 -15.92
N PHE A 152 7.47 4.31 -16.27
CA PHE A 152 6.77 5.26 -17.14
C PHE A 152 7.41 5.23 -18.53
N VAL A 153 6.63 4.81 -19.53
CA VAL A 153 7.14 4.57 -20.90
C VAL A 153 6.24 5.22 -21.94
N SER A 154 6.68 5.29 -23.21
CA SER A 154 5.81 5.81 -24.26
C SER A 154 4.57 4.91 -24.44
N PRO A 155 3.41 5.48 -24.82
CA PRO A 155 2.15 4.73 -24.85
C PRO A 155 2.18 3.43 -25.66
N GLU A 156 2.85 3.47 -26.80
CA GLU A 156 3.00 2.33 -27.72
C GLU A 156 3.90 1.22 -27.16
N GLU A 157 4.80 1.53 -26.23
CA GLU A 157 5.76 0.57 -25.68
C GLU A 157 5.28 -0.11 -24.40
N VAL A 158 4.15 0.28 -23.81
CA VAL A 158 3.67 -0.31 -22.54
C VAL A 158 3.55 -1.84 -22.64
N GLY A 159 2.98 -2.35 -23.75
CA GLY A 159 2.85 -3.79 -23.98
C GLY A 159 4.19 -4.51 -24.14
N GLY A 160 5.10 -3.94 -24.95
CA GLY A 160 6.43 -4.53 -25.17
C GLY A 160 7.28 -4.52 -23.89
N VAL A 161 7.19 -3.48 -23.08
CA VAL A 161 7.87 -3.40 -21.78
C VAL A 161 7.27 -4.37 -20.78
N ALA A 162 5.94 -4.50 -20.73
CA ALA A 162 5.27 -5.50 -19.90
C ALA A 162 5.78 -6.91 -20.18
N GLU A 163 5.82 -7.30 -21.45
CA GLU A 163 6.32 -8.62 -21.87
C GLU A 163 7.82 -8.80 -21.58
N ARG A 164 8.65 -7.79 -21.89
CA ARG A 164 10.11 -7.95 -21.84
C ARG A 164 10.70 -7.86 -20.44
N PHE A 165 10.04 -7.13 -19.54
CA PHE A 165 10.53 -6.86 -18.18
C PHE A 165 9.63 -7.49 -17.10
N ASP A 166 8.70 -8.37 -17.49
CA ASP A 166 7.72 -8.99 -16.59
C ASP A 166 6.98 -7.95 -15.73
N ALA A 167 6.67 -6.81 -16.35
CA ALA A 167 6.04 -5.68 -15.69
C ALA A 167 4.52 -5.77 -15.84
N THR A 168 3.79 -5.56 -14.76
CA THR A 168 2.32 -5.59 -14.76
C THR A 168 1.77 -4.28 -15.33
N PRO A 169 1.08 -4.29 -16.49
CA PRO A 169 0.55 -3.07 -17.07
C PRO A 169 -0.71 -2.61 -16.34
N PHE A 170 -0.85 -1.29 -16.17
CA PHE A 170 -2.02 -0.68 -15.58
C PHE A 170 -2.37 0.69 -16.19
N ASP A 171 -3.62 1.11 -15.99
CA ASP A 171 -4.19 2.37 -16.51
C ASP A 171 -4.01 2.55 -18.03
N ILE A 172 -4.25 1.46 -18.77
CA ILE A 172 -4.33 1.45 -20.21
C ILE A 172 -5.51 0.60 -20.66
N GLU A 173 -5.98 0.80 -21.89
CA GLU A 173 -7.09 0.04 -22.45
C GLU A 173 -6.71 -1.44 -22.63
N GLY A 174 -7.63 -2.35 -22.36
CA GLY A 174 -7.48 -3.78 -22.65
C GLY A 174 -6.65 -4.60 -21.65
N VAL A 175 -6.14 -3.99 -20.57
CA VAL A 175 -5.43 -4.72 -19.50
C VAL A 175 -6.32 -4.95 -18.28
N PHE A 176 -5.93 -5.92 -17.44
CA PHE A 176 -6.70 -6.29 -16.23
C PHE A 176 -6.85 -5.14 -15.23
N TRP A 177 -5.74 -4.41 -15.00
CA TRP A 177 -5.67 -3.24 -14.12
C TRP A 177 -6.05 -1.98 -14.89
N SER A 178 -7.34 -1.83 -15.16
CA SER A 178 -7.86 -0.71 -15.93
C SER A 178 -9.18 -0.21 -15.34
N HIS A 179 -9.75 0.80 -15.98
CA HIS A 179 -11.09 1.29 -15.72
C HIS A 179 -12.13 0.19 -15.95
N ARG A 180 -13.22 0.22 -15.17
CA ARG A 180 -14.34 -0.72 -15.30
C ARG A 180 -15.67 0.02 -15.20
N GLY A 181 -16.36 0.15 -16.33
CA GLY A 181 -17.58 0.94 -16.40
C GLY A 181 -17.32 2.37 -15.95
N GLU A 182 -17.95 2.78 -14.84
CA GLU A 182 -17.78 4.12 -14.28
C GLU A 182 -16.62 4.24 -13.28
N THR A 183 -15.90 3.18 -12.96
CA THR A 183 -14.80 3.22 -11.98
C THR A 183 -13.44 3.36 -12.66
N CYS A 184 -12.50 4.03 -12.00
CA CYS A 184 -11.12 4.19 -12.48
C CYS A 184 -10.23 2.99 -12.08
N THR A 185 -8.96 2.98 -12.48
CA THR A 185 -8.01 1.91 -12.14
C THR A 185 -7.78 1.83 -10.62
N PHE A 186 -7.74 2.96 -9.90
CA PHE A 186 -7.62 2.97 -8.43
C PHE A 186 -8.76 2.22 -7.75
N ASP A 187 -10.00 2.40 -8.21
CA ASP A 187 -11.16 1.67 -7.71
C ASP A 187 -11.01 0.16 -7.97
N THR A 188 -10.58 -0.20 -9.19
CA THR A 188 -10.31 -1.59 -9.57
C THR A 188 -9.26 -2.21 -8.64
N MET A 189 -8.18 -1.49 -8.33
CA MET A 189 -7.15 -1.95 -7.40
C MET A 189 -7.69 -2.15 -5.99
N ILE A 190 -8.49 -1.23 -5.45
CA ILE A 190 -9.11 -1.40 -4.13
C ILE A 190 -9.96 -2.67 -4.07
N ALA A 191 -10.77 -2.90 -5.10
CA ALA A 191 -11.66 -4.06 -5.15
C ALA A 191 -10.90 -5.39 -5.26
N GLU A 192 -9.98 -5.50 -6.22
CA GLU A 192 -9.25 -6.75 -6.50
C GLU A 192 -8.23 -7.09 -5.40
N PHE A 193 -7.60 -6.08 -4.78
CA PHE A 193 -6.69 -6.31 -3.66
C PHE A 193 -7.40 -6.49 -2.32
N GLY A 194 -8.74 -6.44 -2.27
CA GLY A 194 -9.49 -6.61 -1.03
C GLY A 194 -9.21 -5.52 0.01
N LEU A 195 -9.00 -4.28 -0.45
CA LEU A 195 -8.62 -3.13 0.37
C LEU A 195 -9.80 -2.21 0.75
N SER A 196 -11.04 -2.62 0.47
CA SER A 196 -12.21 -1.79 0.76
C SER A 196 -12.30 -1.47 2.26
N THR A 197 -12.27 -0.18 2.55
CA THR A 197 -12.42 0.40 3.89
C THR A 197 -13.08 1.77 3.72
N PRO A 198 -13.81 2.28 4.74
CA PRO A 198 -14.46 3.59 4.63
C PRO A 198 -13.51 4.72 4.18
N THR A 199 -12.25 4.65 4.60
CA THR A 199 -11.20 5.62 4.25
C THR A 199 -10.80 5.51 2.77
N LEU A 200 -10.41 4.32 2.31
CA LEU A 200 -9.96 4.11 0.93
C LEU A 200 -11.13 4.28 -0.05
N ASP A 201 -12.34 3.86 0.31
CA ASP A 201 -13.54 4.02 -0.52
C ASP A 201 -13.89 5.50 -0.74
N TYR A 202 -13.66 6.36 0.26
CA TYR A 202 -13.85 7.80 0.09
C TYR A 202 -12.73 8.42 -0.77
N LEU A 203 -11.47 8.06 -0.51
CA LEU A 203 -10.36 8.49 -1.36
C LEU A 203 -10.57 8.07 -2.83
N ALA A 204 -11.11 6.87 -3.06
CA ALA A 204 -11.44 6.38 -4.38
C ALA A 204 -12.47 7.25 -5.10
N GLN A 205 -13.48 7.77 -4.39
CA GLN A 205 -14.44 8.74 -4.98
C GLN A 205 -13.75 10.04 -5.40
N ILE A 206 -12.81 10.55 -4.60
CA ILE A 206 -12.03 11.75 -4.95
C ILE A 206 -11.21 11.51 -6.22
N VAL A 207 -10.46 10.41 -6.26
CA VAL A 207 -9.64 10.02 -7.42
C VAL A 207 -10.51 9.82 -8.66
N ARG A 208 -11.59 9.05 -8.54
CA ARG A 208 -12.54 8.79 -9.63
C ARG A 208 -13.14 10.07 -10.18
N GLY A 209 -13.56 11.00 -9.33
CA GLY A 209 -14.13 12.28 -9.77
C GLY A 209 -13.13 13.12 -10.54
N ALA A 210 -11.89 13.18 -10.05
CA ALA A 210 -10.81 13.91 -10.72
C ALA A 210 -10.43 13.27 -12.06
N ASP A 211 -10.31 11.95 -12.10
CA ASP A 211 -9.79 11.20 -13.26
C ASP A 211 -10.82 11.07 -14.39
N THR A 212 -12.09 10.89 -14.04
CA THR A 212 -13.17 10.66 -15.02
C THR A 212 -13.91 11.94 -15.44
N ALA A 213 -13.34 13.12 -15.18
CA ALA A 213 -13.92 14.43 -15.47
C ALA A 213 -15.32 14.67 -14.84
N ARG A 214 -15.58 14.05 -13.69
CA ARG A 214 -16.80 14.21 -12.88
C ARG A 214 -16.44 14.85 -11.55
N THR A 215 -15.93 16.07 -11.61
CA THR A 215 -15.42 16.80 -10.44
C THR A 215 -16.51 17.20 -9.45
N ASP A 216 -17.78 16.99 -9.81
CA ASP A 216 -18.97 17.16 -8.99
C ASP A 216 -19.31 15.94 -8.13
N LEU A 217 -18.63 14.79 -8.31
CA LEU A 217 -18.83 13.60 -7.46
C LEU A 217 -18.58 13.92 -5.98
N VAL A 218 -17.50 14.65 -5.69
CA VAL A 218 -17.15 15.17 -4.37
C VAL A 218 -16.38 16.49 -4.52
N PRO A 219 -16.54 17.48 -3.61
CA PRO A 219 -15.89 18.78 -3.73
C PRO A 219 -14.36 18.70 -3.88
N GLU A 220 -13.74 17.71 -3.24
CA GLU A 220 -12.28 17.53 -3.24
C GLU A 220 -11.73 17.10 -4.61
N ALA A 221 -12.56 16.51 -5.48
CA ALA A 221 -12.14 16.03 -6.80
C ALA A 221 -11.64 17.17 -7.70
N ALA A 222 -12.33 18.33 -7.69
CA ALA A 222 -11.89 19.51 -8.43
C ALA A 222 -10.50 20.00 -7.96
N GLY A 223 -10.27 19.97 -6.64
CA GLY A 223 -8.98 20.33 -6.04
C GLY A 223 -7.86 19.37 -6.42
N LEU A 224 -8.12 18.05 -6.35
CA LEU A 224 -7.16 17.03 -6.76
C LEU A 224 -6.79 17.16 -8.25
N LEU A 225 -7.77 17.43 -9.12
CA LEU A 225 -7.53 17.68 -10.54
C LEU A 225 -6.60 18.91 -10.73
N ALA A 226 -6.91 20.03 -10.08
CA ALA A 226 -6.12 21.26 -10.19
C ALA A 226 -4.67 21.06 -9.74
N VAL A 227 -4.45 20.44 -8.57
CA VAL A 227 -3.11 20.17 -8.03
C VAL A 227 -2.37 19.17 -8.92
N SER A 228 -3.02 18.10 -9.38
CA SER A 228 -2.40 17.10 -10.27
C SER A 228 -1.92 17.70 -11.59
N LEU A 229 -2.71 18.59 -12.20
CA LEU A 229 -2.30 19.31 -13.40
C LEU A 229 -1.12 20.24 -13.10
N GLY A 230 -1.15 20.97 -11.98
CA GLY A 230 -0.05 21.82 -11.54
C GLY A 230 1.26 21.05 -11.37
N LEU A 231 1.22 19.88 -10.71
CA LEU A 231 2.38 19.00 -10.56
C LEU A 231 2.92 18.53 -11.92
N SER A 232 2.03 18.17 -12.84
CA SER A 232 2.42 17.76 -14.21
C SER A 232 3.08 18.88 -15.01
N HIS A 233 2.71 20.14 -14.78
CA HIS A 233 3.39 21.30 -15.35
C HIS A 233 4.71 21.63 -14.66
N ARG A 234 4.82 21.38 -13.35
CA ARG A 234 6.01 21.69 -12.55
C ARG A 234 7.17 20.72 -12.75
N PHE A 235 6.86 19.44 -13.00
CA PHE A 235 7.85 18.37 -13.10
C PHE A 235 7.88 17.78 -14.50
N HIS A 236 9.09 17.67 -15.06
CA HIS A 236 9.32 17.06 -16.38
C HIS A 236 9.65 15.58 -16.26
N ALA A 237 10.32 15.16 -15.18
CA ALA A 237 10.63 13.77 -14.89
C ALA A 237 9.46 13.09 -14.18
N ASP A 238 8.95 12.00 -14.74
CA ASP A 238 7.75 11.32 -14.25
C ASP A 238 7.93 10.73 -12.84
N ILE A 239 9.11 10.15 -12.55
CA ILE A 239 9.44 9.63 -11.22
C ILE A 239 9.49 10.76 -10.20
N GLU A 240 10.14 11.89 -10.51
CA GLU A 240 10.18 13.05 -9.60
C GLU A 240 8.77 13.55 -9.30
N GLN A 241 7.92 13.69 -10.32
CA GLN A 241 6.52 14.08 -10.15
C GLN A 241 5.77 13.12 -9.22
N MET A 242 5.93 11.82 -9.44
CA MET A 242 5.30 10.78 -8.62
C MET A 242 5.75 10.87 -7.16
N GLU A 243 7.06 10.93 -6.90
CA GLU A 243 7.60 11.02 -5.53
C GLU A 243 7.08 12.27 -4.78
N GLN A 244 7.00 13.42 -5.47
CA GLN A 244 6.47 14.64 -4.88
C GLN A 244 4.97 14.53 -4.59
N ALA A 245 4.22 13.85 -5.46
CA ALA A 245 2.80 13.63 -5.29
C ALA A 245 2.47 12.58 -4.22
N MET A 246 3.40 11.70 -3.82
CA MET A 246 3.16 10.73 -2.75
C MET A 246 2.71 11.41 -1.45
N THR A 247 3.33 12.54 -1.09
CA THR A 247 2.97 13.32 0.10
C THR A 247 1.53 13.86 0.02
N LEU A 248 1.07 14.24 -1.18
CA LEU A 248 -0.31 14.70 -1.37
C LEU A 248 -1.30 13.57 -1.09
N TYR A 249 -1.05 12.37 -1.61
CA TYR A 249 -1.92 11.22 -1.36
C TYR A 249 -1.83 10.73 0.09
N ASP A 250 -0.66 10.78 0.72
CA ASP A 250 -0.53 10.53 2.17
C ASP A 250 -1.41 11.52 2.98
N ALA A 251 -1.36 12.80 2.63
CA ALA A 251 -2.18 13.83 3.30
C ALA A 251 -3.69 13.63 3.03
N LEU A 252 -4.09 13.33 1.80
CA LEU A 252 -5.49 13.07 1.45
C LEU A 252 -6.02 11.81 2.15
N TYR A 253 -5.23 10.73 2.21
CA TYR A 253 -5.60 9.52 2.92
C TYR A 253 -5.81 9.78 4.42
N LEU A 254 -4.86 10.46 5.07
CA LEU A 254 -4.98 10.82 6.48
C LEU A 254 -6.14 11.78 6.74
N TRP A 255 -6.41 12.73 5.84
CA TRP A 255 -7.59 13.56 5.93
C TRP A 255 -8.88 12.73 5.79
N CYS A 256 -8.94 11.78 4.85
CA CYS A 256 -10.08 10.87 4.69
C CYS A 256 -10.33 10.03 5.96
N ARG A 257 -9.26 9.62 6.65
CA ARG A 257 -9.32 8.76 7.84
C ARG A 257 -9.69 9.54 9.11
N ASP A 258 -9.01 10.67 9.33
CA ASP A 258 -8.97 11.33 10.63
C ASP A 258 -9.53 12.76 10.57
N GLY A 259 -9.51 13.42 9.40
CA GLY A 259 -9.69 14.88 9.27
C GLY A 259 -11.00 15.36 8.64
N ARG A 260 -11.85 14.48 8.08
CA ARG A 260 -13.07 14.89 7.32
C ARG A 260 -14.06 15.77 8.09
N GLY A 261 -14.06 15.71 9.42
CA GLY A 261 -14.93 16.51 10.29
C GLY A 261 -14.30 17.79 10.81
N GLU A 262 -13.02 18.03 10.53
CA GLU A 262 -12.30 19.20 11.05
C GLU A 262 -12.63 20.45 10.23
N THR A 263 -12.89 21.57 10.91
CA THR A 263 -13.10 22.87 10.28
C THR A 263 -12.04 23.85 10.73
N HIS A 264 -11.47 24.63 9.80
CA HIS A 264 -10.55 25.72 10.13
C HIS A 264 -11.32 27.02 10.42
N ASN A 265 -12.07 27.02 11.53
CA ASN A 265 -12.85 28.18 11.97
C ASN A 265 -12.20 28.86 13.19
N TRP A 266 -12.19 30.19 13.20
CA TRP A 266 -11.83 30.98 14.38
C TRP A 266 -13.09 31.57 15.04
N PRO A 267 -13.25 31.49 16.37
CA PRO A 267 -12.41 30.75 17.32
C PRO A 267 -12.61 29.24 17.17
N ALA A 268 -11.53 28.46 17.34
CA ALA A 268 -11.58 27.01 17.23
C ALA A 268 -12.51 26.44 18.32
N LYS A 269 -13.73 26.01 17.94
CA LYS A 269 -14.57 25.22 18.84
C LYS A 269 -13.91 23.85 18.98
N ALA A 270 -13.59 23.46 20.21
CA ALA A 270 -13.06 22.13 20.51
C ALA A 270 -14.01 21.06 19.95
N VAL A 271 -13.51 20.22 19.06
CA VAL A 271 -14.23 19.04 18.59
C VAL A 271 -14.33 18.07 19.77
N VAL A 272 -15.56 17.79 20.21
CA VAL A 272 -15.83 16.77 21.22
C VAL A 272 -15.59 15.42 20.55
N LYS A 273 -14.57 14.68 21.03
CA LYS A 273 -14.26 13.31 20.61
C LYS A 273 -15.34 12.33 21.03
#